data_AF-A0A502BII0-F1
#
_entry.id   AF-A0A502BII0-F1
#
_cell.length_a   1.000
_cell.length_b   1.000
_cell.length_c   1.000
_cell.angle_alpha   90.00
_cell.angle_beta   90.00
_cell.angle_gamma   90.00
#
_symmetry.space_group_name_H-M   'P 1'
#
loop_
_entity.id
_entity.type
_entity.pdbx_description
1 polymer ?
#
loop_
_entity_poly.entity_id
_entity_poly.type
_entity_poly.pdbx_seq_one_letter_code
_entity_poly.pdbx_strand_id
1 'polypeptide(L)'
;MACIPDKDRGAMADKAAELSAQYPSFSATDIMEMARITWATMGNTERGNEILPALVKGLVTLQSSKGVNAAPKMVNRLLNGVDNLGKNSMNEVGVKNTIDIIDGIIRAAQIENGEIEQNHRFNVA
;
A
#
# COMPACT_ATOMS: atom_id res chain seq x y z
N MET A 1 4.79 18.45 -0.38
CA MET A 1 4.72 18.07 -1.82
C MET A 1 5.50 19.03 -2.72
N ALA A 2 6.58 19.66 -2.23
CA ALA A 2 7.49 20.40 -3.13
C ALA A 2 8.07 19.39 -4.13
N CYS A 3 8.12 19.74 -5.42
CA CYS A 3 8.53 18.92 -6.57
C CYS A 3 7.47 18.10 -7.32
N ILE A 4 6.18 18.10 -6.90
CA ILE A 4 5.10 17.51 -7.71
C ILE A 4 4.41 18.61 -8.53
N PRO A 5 4.28 18.48 -9.87
CA PRO A 5 3.54 19.42 -10.71
C PRO A 5 2.12 19.69 -10.19
N ASP A 6 1.59 20.91 -10.38
CA ASP A 6 0.24 21.26 -9.87
C ASP A 6 -0.86 20.36 -10.46
N LYS A 7 -0.75 20.02 -11.75
CA LYS A 7 -1.66 19.09 -12.43
C LYS A 7 -1.67 17.72 -11.76
N ASP A 8 -0.49 17.22 -11.38
CA ASP A 8 -0.33 15.93 -10.73
C ASP A 8 -0.90 15.95 -9.30
N ARG A 9 -0.73 17.07 -8.59
CA ARG A 9 -1.35 17.28 -7.27
C ARG A 9 -2.88 17.25 -7.32
N GLY A 10 -3.48 17.84 -8.35
CA GLY A 10 -4.94 17.79 -8.56
C GLY A 10 -5.43 16.36 -8.74
N ALA A 11 -4.82 15.61 -9.68
CA ALA A 11 -5.20 14.22 -9.94
C ALA A 11 -4.99 13.29 -8.73
N MET A 12 -3.96 13.51 -7.91
CA MET A 12 -3.76 12.79 -6.65
C MET A 12 -4.84 13.13 -5.62
N ALA A 13 -5.21 14.40 -5.51
CA ALA A 13 -6.23 14.85 -4.56
C ALA A 13 -7.60 14.25 -4.90
N ASP A 14 -7.97 14.24 -6.18
CA ASP A 14 -9.22 13.63 -6.66
C ASP A 14 -9.25 12.13 -6.36
N LYS A 15 -8.14 11.42 -6.63
CA LYS A 15 -8.05 9.99 -6.34
C LYS A 15 -8.06 9.70 -4.83
N ALA A 16 -7.42 10.54 -4.03
CA ALA A 16 -7.43 10.42 -2.58
C ALA A 16 -8.83 10.65 -1.99
N ALA A 17 -9.58 11.63 -2.52
CA ALA A 17 -10.97 11.85 -2.14
C ALA A 17 -11.84 10.63 -2.48
N GLU A 18 -11.73 10.09 -3.69
CA GLU A 18 -12.43 8.87 -4.13
C GLU A 18 -12.15 7.69 -3.21
N LEU A 19 -10.87 7.44 -2.89
CA LEU A 19 -10.47 6.33 -2.03
C LEU A 19 -10.84 6.54 -0.56
N SER A 20 -10.84 7.77 -0.06
CA SER A 20 -11.29 8.07 1.31
C SER A 20 -12.76 7.75 1.53
N ALA A 21 -13.59 7.87 0.48
CA ALA A 21 -14.99 7.46 0.51
C ALA A 21 -15.14 5.91 0.53
N GLN A 22 -14.22 5.19 -0.10
CA GLN A 22 -14.21 3.72 -0.13
C GLN A 22 -13.60 3.10 1.13
N TYR A 23 -12.59 3.75 1.72
CA TYR A 23 -11.83 3.29 2.89
C TYR A 23 -11.90 4.33 4.02
N PRO A 24 -13.04 4.44 4.73
CA PRO A 24 -13.28 5.48 5.74
C PRO A 24 -12.35 5.41 6.95
N SER A 25 -11.58 4.33 7.10
CA SER A 25 -10.53 4.19 8.11
C SER A 25 -9.32 5.11 7.88
N PHE A 26 -9.19 5.72 6.70
CA PHE A 26 -8.12 6.65 6.35
C PHE A 26 -8.69 7.99 5.89
N SER A 27 -8.09 9.09 6.36
CA SER A 27 -8.46 10.41 5.89
C SER A 27 -7.95 10.63 4.46
N ALA A 28 -8.60 11.54 3.72
CA ALA A 28 -8.11 11.97 2.41
C ALA A 28 -6.65 12.48 2.48
N THR A 29 -6.26 13.11 3.60
CA THR A 29 -4.87 13.56 3.84
C THR A 29 -3.89 12.39 3.94
N ASP A 30 -4.26 11.32 4.65
CA ASP A 30 -3.42 10.13 4.76
C ASP A 30 -3.24 9.45 3.40
N ILE A 31 -4.32 9.36 2.62
CA ILE A 31 -4.29 8.79 1.27
C ILE A 31 -3.49 9.70 0.32
N MET A 32 -3.54 11.02 0.50
CA MET A 32 -2.68 11.94 -0.26
C MET A 32 -1.19 11.72 0.01
N GLU A 33 -0.80 11.40 1.25
CA GLU A 33 0.59 11.04 1.53
C GLU A 33 0.95 9.70 0.89
N MET A 34 0.04 8.73 0.87
CA MET A 34 0.24 7.49 0.12
C MET A 34 0.38 7.73 -1.39
N ALA A 35 -0.43 8.62 -1.96
CA ALA A 35 -0.37 9.00 -3.37
C ALA A 35 0.98 9.63 -3.73
N ARG A 36 1.55 10.41 -2.82
CA ARG A 36 2.91 10.95 -2.97
C ARG A 36 3.95 9.83 -3.00
N ILE A 37 3.83 8.84 -2.12
CA ILE A 37 4.78 7.72 -2.06
C ILE A 37 4.67 6.89 -3.34
N THR A 38 3.46 6.55 -3.81
CA THR A 38 3.28 5.78 -5.05
C THR A 38 3.76 6.53 -6.28
N TRP A 39 3.58 7.85 -6.33
CA TRP A 39 4.15 8.70 -7.39
C TRP A 39 5.67 8.63 -7.40
N ALA A 40 6.32 8.75 -6.24
CA ALA A 40 7.77 8.65 -6.12
C ALA A 40 8.27 7.26 -6.55
N THR A 41 7.56 6.19 -6.20
CA THR A 41 7.91 4.82 -6.58
C THR A 41 7.71 4.55 -8.08
N MET A 42 6.69 5.12 -8.71
CA MET A 42 6.32 4.81 -10.10
C MET A 42 6.84 5.83 -11.13
N GLY A 43 7.33 6.98 -10.65
CA GLY A 43 7.90 8.05 -11.45
C GLY A 43 6.88 8.98 -12.13
N ASN A 44 5.58 8.66 -12.06
CA ASN A 44 4.50 9.52 -12.56
C ASN A 44 3.15 9.24 -11.86
N THR A 45 2.20 10.16 -12.06
CA THR A 45 0.90 10.18 -11.39
C THR A 45 -0.06 9.11 -11.88
N GLU A 46 -0.07 8.83 -13.17
CA GLU A 46 -0.97 7.82 -13.75
C GLU A 46 -0.68 6.45 -13.16
N ARG A 47 0.57 6.01 -13.24
CA ARG A 47 1.02 4.72 -12.68
C ARG A 47 0.98 4.71 -11.16
N GLY A 48 1.29 5.83 -10.52
CA GLY A 48 1.16 5.99 -9.06
C GLY A 48 -0.29 5.81 -8.59
N ASN A 49 -1.26 6.33 -9.35
CA ASN A 49 -2.69 6.19 -9.06
C ASN A 49 -3.24 4.79 -9.36
N GLU A 50 -2.63 4.03 -10.27
CA GLU A 50 -2.99 2.63 -10.54
C GLU A 50 -2.65 1.70 -9.37
N ILE A 51 -1.51 1.91 -8.70
CA ILE A 51 -1.09 1.08 -7.56
C ILE A 51 -1.65 1.56 -6.22
N LEU A 52 -2.09 2.82 -6.14
CA LEU A 52 -2.58 3.45 -4.91
C LEU A 52 -3.75 2.68 -4.24
N PRO A 53 -4.79 2.20 -4.95
CA PRO A 53 -5.86 1.43 -4.34
C PRO A 53 -5.38 0.13 -3.69
N ALA A 54 -4.46 -0.59 -4.34
CA ALA A 54 -3.87 -1.81 -3.79
C ALA A 54 -3.05 -1.51 -2.52
N LEU A 55 -2.31 -0.39 -2.53
CA LEU A 55 -1.55 0.05 -1.37
C LEU A 55 -2.44 0.42 -0.18
N VAL A 56 -3.49 1.21 -0.41
CA VAL A 56 -4.47 1.62 0.62
C VAL A 56 -5.15 0.39 1.21
N LYS A 57 -5.62 -0.53 0.35
CA LYS A 57 -6.22 -1.80 0.78
C LYS A 57 -5.25 -2.65 1.60
N GLY A 58 -3.99 -2.71 1.19
CA GLY A 58 -2.94 -3.39 1.93
C GLY A 58 -2.69 -2.80 3.31
N LEU A 59 -2.68 -1.47 3.42
CA LEU A 59 -2.54 -0.78 4.69
C LEU A 59 -3.70 -1.07 5.63
N VAL A 60 -4.95 -1.00 5.17
CA VAL A 60 -6.13 -1.39 5.97
C VAL A 60 -5.95 -2.82 6.49
N THR A 61 -5.59 -3.74 5.60
CA THR A 61 -5.44 -5.16 5.91
C THR A 61 -4.31 -5.44 6.92
N LEU A 62 -3.18 -4.75 6.77
CA LEU A 62 -2.04 -4.85 7.67
C LEU A 62 -2.32 -4.19 9.02
N GLN A 63 -3.04 -3.07 9.04
CA GLN A 63 -3.46 -2.43 10.30
C GLN A 63 -4.38 -3.34 11.10
N SER A 64 -5.33 -4.02 10.43
CA SER A 64 -6.23 -4.98 11.09
C SER A 64 -5.51 -6.22 11.65
N SER A 65 -4.39 -6.64 11.04
CA SER A 65 -3.65 -7.84 11.47
C SER A 65 -2.50 -7.55 12.42
N LYS A 66 -1.64 -6.56 12.11
CA LYS A 66 -0.39 -6.30 12.84
C LYS A 66 -0.46 -5.06 13.75
N GLY A 67 -1.57 -4.32 13.72
CA GLY A 67 -1.77 -3.09 14.47
C GLY A 67 -1.23 -1.84 13.76
N VAL A 68 -1.75 -0.68 14.18
CA VAL A 68 -1.60 0.63 13.51
C VAL A 68 -0.15 1.06 13.29
N ASN A 69 0.77 0.65 14.19
CA ASN A 69 2.16 1.09 14.17
C ASN A 69 3.09 0.27 13.26
N ALA A 70 2.72 -0.97 12.92
CA ALA A 70 3.57 -1.89 12.16
C ALA A 70 3.34 -1.79 10.64
N ALA A 71 2.08 -1.54 10.24
CA ALA A 71 1.66 -1.53 8.85
C ALA A 71 2.41 -0.49 7.97
N PRO A 72 2.61 0.78 8.39
CA PRO A 72 3.31 1.76 7.55
C PRO A 72 4.79 1.41 7.32
N LYS A 73 5.45 0.80 8.32
CA LYS A 73 6.86 0.38 8.20
C LYS A 73 7.04 -0.77 7.22
N MET A 74 6.11 -1.72 7.21
CA MET A 74 6.13 -2.84 6.25
C MET A 74 5.89 -2.35 4.83
N VAL A 75 4.97 -1.41 4.66
CA VAL A 75 4.64 -0.84 3.35
C VAL A 75 5.80 -0.02 2.77
N ASN A 76 6.46 0.80 3.57
CA ASN A 76 7.66 1.51 3.12
C ASN A 76 8.80 0.55 2.74
N ARG A 77 9.01 -0.52 3.52
CA ARG A 77 10.00 -1.57 3.16
C ARG A 77 9.63 -2.27 1.85
N LEU A 78 8.34 -2.49 1.62
CA LEU A 78 7.83 -3.11 0.42
C LEU A 78 8.09 -2.25 -0.81
N LEU A 79 7.74 -0.97 -0.74
CA LEU A 79 7.93 -0.03 -1.86
C LEU A 79 9.42 0.14 -2.18
N ASN A 80 10.28 0.20 -1.17
CA ASN A 80 11.73 0.20 -1.37
C ASN A 80 12.23 -1.13 -1.97
N GLY A 81 11.62 -2.27 -1.61
CA GLY A 81 11.93 -3.57 -2.19
C GLY A 81 11.56 -3.65 -3.68
N VAL A 82 10.37 -3.17 -4.04
CA VAL A 82 9.92 -3.08 -5.44
C VAL A 82 10.85 -2.19 -6.28
N ASP A 83 11.25 -1.06 -5.71
CA ASP A 83 12.18 -0.10 -6.33
C ASP A 83 13.57 -0.73 -6.54
N ASN A 84 14.13 -1.35 -5.49
CA ASN A 84 15.44 -2.03 -5.55
C ASN A 84 15.46 -3.22 -6.54
N LEU A 85 14.33 -3.92 -6.71
CA LEU A 85 14.21 -5.03 -7.65
C LEU A 85 13.97 -4.55 -9.10
N GLY A 86 13.87 -3.23 -9.34
CA GLY A 86 13.55 -2.65 -10.64
C GLY A 86 12.19 -3.08 -11.18
N LYS A 87 11.29 -3.57 -10.31
CA LYS A 87 9.98 -4.09 -10.71
C LYS A 87 8.97 -2.98 -10.98
N ASN A 88 9.31 -1.74 -10.66
CA ASN A 88 8.62 -0.52 -11.06
C ASN A 88 8.98 -0.03 -12.49
N SER A 89 9.71 -0.83 -13.29
CA SER A 89 10.10 -0.55 -14.68
C SER A 89 9.01 0.21 -15.44
N MET A 90 9.35 1.24 -16.22
CA MET A 90 8.44 2.23 -16.88
C MET A 90 7.27 1.68 -17.74
N ASN A 91 7.08 0.36 -17.80
CA ASN A 91 6.14 -0.34 -18.65
C ASN A 91 4.89 -0.77 -17.83
N GLU A 92 3.80 -1.14 -18.51
CA GLU A 92 2.59 -1.70 -17.87
C GLU A 92 2.89 -2.94 -17.00
N VAL A 93 3.87 -3.74 -17.45
CA VAL A 93 4.37 -4.90 -16.70
C VAL A 93 4.88 -4.50 -15.30
N GLY A 94 5.43 -3.30 -15.14
CA GLY A 94 5.93 -2.83 -13.85
C GLY A 94 4.82 -2.47 -12.85
N VAL A 95 3.70 -1.94 -13.33
CA VAL A 95 2.52 -1.66 -12.50
C VAL A 95 1.95 -2.98 -11.99
N LYS A 96 1.70 -3.92 -12.91
CA LYS A 96 1.14 -5.23 -12.57
C LYS A 96 2.05 -5.99 -11.59
N ASN A 97 3.36 -6.04 -11.85
CA ASN A 97 4.31 -6.68 -10.93
C ASN A 97 4.29 -6.04 -9.54
N THR A 98 4.17 -4.71 -9.47
CA THR A 98 4.11 -3.99 -8.19
C THR A 98 2.84 -4.36 -7.42
N ILE A 99 1.69 -4.41 -8.10
CA ILE A 99 0.41 -4.85 -7.50
C ILE A 99 0.50 -6.31 -7.03
N ASP A 100 1.03 -7.20 -7.86
CA ASP A 100 1.16 -8.64 -7.52
C ASP A 100 2.07 -8.83 -6.29
N ILE A 101 3.15 -8.05 -6.16
CA ILE A 101 4.04 -8.07 -4.99
C ILE A 101 3.33 -7.52 -3.76
N ILE A 102 2.61 -6.40 -3.88
CA ILE A 102 1.79 -5.83 -2.80
C ILE A 102 0.82 -6.88 -2.28
N ASP A 103 0.04 -7.51 -3.17
CA ASP A 103 -0.96 -8.52 -2.82
C ASP A 103 -0.34 -9.78 -2.22
N GLY A 104 0.77 -10.28 -2.78
CA GLY A 104 1.47 -11.45 -2.28
C GLY A 104 1.97 -11.27 -0.85
N ILE A 105 2.54 -10.11 -0.54
CA ILE A 105 3.05 -9.81 0.80
C ILE A 105 1.93 -9.55 1.80
N ILE A 106 0.84 -8.87 1.40
CA ILE A 106 -0.34 -8.72 2.26
C ILE A 106 -0.89 -10.09 2.65
N ARG A 107 -1.02 -11.01 1.68
CA ARG A 107 -1.46 -12.39 1.93
C ARG A 107 -0.49 -13.13 2.86
N ALA A 108 0.82 -13.01 2.65
CA ALA A 108 1.82 -13.61 3.53
C ALA A 108 1.71 -13.07 4.96
N ALA A 109 1.58 -11.76 5.13
CA ALA A 109 1.44 -11.12 6.44
C ALA A 109 0.15 -11.53 7.17
N GLN A 110 -0.94 -11.80 6.44
CA GLN A 110 -2.17 -12.37 6.99
C GLN A 110 -1.98 -13.82 7.45
N ILE A 111 -1.30 -14.66 6.67
CA ILE A 111 -1.03 -16.07 7.01
C ILE A 111 -0.15 -16.17 8.26
N GLU A 112 0.93 -15.39 8.34
CA GLU A 112 1.80 -15.34 9.54
C GLU A 112 1.03 -14.96 10.80
N ASN A 113 -0.09 -14.22 10.69
CA ASN A 113 -0.95 -13.92 11.82
C ASN A 113 -1.89 -15.09 12.18
N GLY A 114 -2.35 -15.83 11.18
CA GLY A 114 -3.19 -17.02 11.37
C GLY A 114 -2.45 -18.18 12.04
N GLU A 115 -1.14 -18.32 11.80
CA GLU A 115 -0.32 -19.38 12.43
C GLU A 115 -0.03 -19.12 13.92
N ILE A 116 -0.15 -17.87 14.40
CA ILE A 116 0.08 -17.53 15.82
C ILE A 116 -1.16 -17.81 16.69
N GLU A 117 -2.34 -18.00 16.11
CA GLU A 117 -3.57 -18.32 16.88
C GLU A 117 -3.87 -19.82 17.05
N GLN A 118 -3.08 -20.74 16.48
CA GLN A 118 -3.37 -22.18 16.63
C GLN A 118 -2.76 -22.85 17.88
N ASN A 119 -1.86 -22.19 18.63
CA ASN A 119 -1.15 -22.85 19.74
C ASN A 119 -1.54 -22.44 21.16
N HIS A 120 -2.67 -21.76 21.38
CA HIS A 120 -3.15 -21.43 22.74
C HIS A 120 -4.52 -22.03 23.13
N ARG A 121 -4.94 -23.14 22.51
CA ARG A 121 -6.20 -23.84 22.89
C ARG A 121 -6.11 -25.36 23.06
N PHE A 122 -4.94 -25.91 23.42
CA PHE A 122 -4.91 -27.22 24.07
C PHE A 122 -4.86 -27.04 25.59
N ASN A 123 -6.02 -26.67 26.15
CA ASN A 123 -6.31 -26.96 27.54
C ASN A 123 -6.64 -28.46 27.60
N VAL A 124 -5.65 -29.28 27.92
CA VAL A 124 -5.89 -30.68 28.32
C VAL A 124 -5.80 -30.67 29.84
N ALA A 125 -6.97 -30.79 30.44
CA ALA A 125 -7.17 -31.07 31.86
C ALA A 125 -6.52 -32.40 32.27
#